data_AF-A0A4U2ZGE4-F1
#
_entry.id   AF-A0A4U2ZGE4-F1
#
_cell.length_a   1.000
_cell.length_b   1.000
_cell.length_c   1.000
_cell.angle_alpha   90.00
_cell.angle_beta   90.00
_cell.angle_gamma   90.00
#
_symmetry.space_group_name_H-M   'P 1'
#
loop_
_entity.id
_entity.type
_entity.pdbx_description
1 polymer ?
#
loop_
_entity_poly.entity_id
_entity_poly.type
_entity_poly.pdbx_seq_one_letter_code
_entity_poly.pdbx_strand_id
1 'polypeptide(L)'
;DFFEGKSTVLIKDGKILEGNLKKEKYTSDELLELLRGNGAFSISEVEFAVLEPSGELNVLLKKESQPLTAKDIGLKVPNKKEPQTVIMDGNILDEPLSAGGHNRAWLHSELEKLGVVIEN
;
A
#
# COMPACT_ATOMS: atom_id res chain seq x y z
N ASP A 1 -21.56 9.62 -19.02
CA ASP A 1 -20.50 9.11 -19.90
C ASP A 1 -19.18 9.43 -19.21
N PHE A 2 -18.56 8.43 -18.60
CA PHE A 2 -17.39 8.60 -17.73
C PHE A 2 -16.17 8.89 -18.61
N PHE A 3 -15.60 10.09 -18.49
CA PHE A 3 -14.29 10.41 -19.04
C PHE A 3 -13.22 9.66 -18.22
N GLU A 4 -13.02 8.36 -18.47
CA GLU A 4 -11.79 7.70 -18.04
C GLU A 4 -10.66 8.25 -18.90
N GLY A 5 -9.91 9.21 -18.36
CA GLY A 5 -8.68 9.66 -18.98
C GLY A 5 -7.72 8.48 -19.17
N LYS A 6 -6.76 8.64 -20.09
CA LYS A 6 -5.67 7.66 -20.22
C LYS A 6 -4.51 8.11 -19.34
N SER A 7 -3.92 7.18 -18.62
CA SER A 7 -2.69 7.46 -17.88
C SER A 7 -1.55 7.80 -18.85
N THR A 8 -0.64 8.66 -18.39
CA THR A 8 0.47 9.17 -19.21
C THR A 8 1.79 8.91 -18.49
N VAL A 9 2.71 8.22 -19.18
CA VAL A 9 4.07 8.00 -18.67
C VAL A 9 4.83 9.32 -18.64
N LEU A 10 5.35 9.74 -17.48
CA LEU A 10 6.15 10.95 -17.34
C LEU A 10 7.65 10.66 -17.20
N ILE A 11 8.01 9.52 -16.62
CA ILE A 11 9.41 9.05 -16.53
C ILE A 11 9.49 7.62 -17.06
N LYS A 12 10.50 7.35 -17.89
CA LYS A 12 10.80 6.00 -18.38
C LYS A 12 12.31 5.80 -18.47
N ASP A 13 12.80 4.66 -18.00
CA ASP A 13 14.23 4.32 -17.97
C ASP A 13 15.05 5.42 -17.27
N GLY A 14 14.49 6.00 -16.20
CA GLY A 14 15.07 7.10 -15.44
C GLY A 14 15.16 8.45 -16.15
N LYS A 15 14.46 8.63 -17.29
CA LYS A 15 14.45 9.87 -18.06
C LYS A 15 13.06 10.50 -18.09
N ILE A 16 13.02 11.81 -17.89
CA ILE A 16 11.79 12.60 -18.03
C ILE A 16 11.37 12.64 -19.50
N LEU A 17 10.11 12.34 -19.75
CA LEU A 17 9.47 12.47 -21.05
C LEU A 17 8.85 13.87 -21.17
N GLU A 18 9.67 14.88 -21.47
CA GLU A 18 9.24 16.30 -21.51
C GLU A 18 8.04 16.55 -22.43
N GLY A 19 7.95 15.83 -23.55
CA GLY A 19 6.79 15.91 -24.46
C GLY A 19 5.47 15.53 -23.77
N ASN A 20 5.53 14.55 -22.87
CA ASN A 20 4.36 14.11 -22.11
C ASN A 20 4.03 15.07 -20.98
N LEU A 21 5.02 15.63 -20.30
CA LEU A 21 4.80 16.74 -19.35
C LEU A 21 4.08 17.91 -20.01
N LYS A 22 4.55 18.33 -21.19
CA LYS A 22 3.92 19.40 -21.96
C LYS A 22 2.48 19.07 -22.38
N LYS A 23 2.23 17.82 -22.79
CA LYS A 23 0.89 17.33 -23.17
C LYS A 23 -0.08 17.39 -21.99
N GLU A 24 0.37 16.97 -20.81
CA GLU A 24 -0.43 16.99 -19.57
C GLU A 24 -0.42 18.35 -18.85
N LYS A 25 0.30 19.34 -19.41
CA LYS A 25 0.46 20.70 -18.87
C LYS A 25 1.12 20.74 -17.49
N TYR A 26 2.03 19.80 -17.23
CA TYR A 26 2.88 19.79 -16.05
C TYR A 26 4.24 20.45 -16.34
N THR A 27 4.71 21.22 -15.38
CA THR A 27 6.07 21.72 -15.30
C THR A 27 6.98 20.71 -14.62
N SER A 28 8.30 20.90 -14.75
CA SER A 28 9.28 20.12 -14.00
C SER A 28 9.11 20.27 -12.48
N ASP A 29 8.72 21.46 -12.01
CA ASP A 29 8.52 21.74 -10.58
C ASP A 29 7.32 20.99 -10.01
N GLU A 30 6.21 20.92 -10.75
CA GLU A 30 5.04 20.12 -10.38
C GLU A 30 5.34 18.62 -10.40
N LEU A 31 6.12 18.13 -11.40
CA LEU A 31 6.60 16.75 -11.38
C LEU A 31 7.44 16.46 -10.13
N LEU A 32 8.36 17.36 -9.77
CA LEU A 32 9.18 17.23 -8.57
C LEU A 32 8.35 17.26 -7.28
N GLU A 33 7.27 18.04 -7.24
CA GLU A 33 6.32 18.04 -6.13
C GLU A 33 5.61 16.69 -5.99
N LEU A 34 5.09 16.14 -7.09
CA LEU A 34 4.44 14.84 -7.11
C LEU A 34 5.39 13.70 -6.71
N LEU A 35 6.65 13.77 -7.16
CA LEU A 35 7.69 12.81 -6.78
C LEU A 35 7.97 12.85 -5.28
N ARG A 36 8.11 14.05 -4.69
CA ARG A 36 8.29 14.20 -3.23
C ARG A 36 7.09 13.67 -2.46
N GLY A 37 5.86 13.89 -2.96
CA GLY A 37 4.65 13.30 -2.38
C GLY A 37 4.67 11.77 -2.32
N ASN A 38 5.40 11.13 -3.23
CA ASN A 38 5.63 9.68 -3.28
C ASN A 38 6.92 9.22 -2.56
N GLY A 39 7.61 10.11 -1.85
CA GLY A 39 8.86 9.80 -1.14
C GLY A 39 10.11 9.76 -2.03
N ALA A 40 10.02 10.11 -3.31
CA ALA A 40 11.15 10.23 -4.22
C ALA A 40 11.66 11.68 -4.26
N PHE A 41 12.75 11.98 -3.56
CA PHE A 41 13.29 13.34 -3.48
C PHE A 41 14.23 13.68 -4.64
N SER A 42 14.74 12.66 -5.34
CA SER A 42 15.60 12.82 -6.50
C SER A 42 15.05 12.07 -7.70
N ILE A 43 14.96 12.76 -8.86
CA ILE A 43 14.59 12.12 -10.14
C ILE A 43 15.53 10.94 -10.45
N SER A 44 16.79 11.02 -10.03
CA SER A 44 17.77 9.96 -10.27
C SER A 44 17.43 8.62 -9.59
N GLU A 45 16.56 8.63 -8.58
CA GLU A 45 16.08 7.44 -7.86
C GLU A 45 14.89 6.78 -8.56
N VAL A 46 14.29 7.44 -9.56
CA VAL A 46 13.07 6.99 -10.22
C VAL A 46 13.43 6.24 -11.50
N GLU A 47 12.86 5.05 -11.69
CA GLU A 47 12.99 4.27 -12.92
C GLU A 47 11.83 4.57 -13.87
N PHE A 48 10.61 4.64 -13.33
CA PHE A 48 9.40 4.80 -14.10
C PHE A 48 8.34 5.57 -13.29
N ALA A 49 7.60 6.46 -13.95
CA ALA A 49 6.50 7.17 -13.31
C ALA A 49 5.34 7.39 -14.27
N VAL A 50 4.12 7.21 -13.78
CA VAL A 50 2.86 7.33 -14.54
C VAL A 50 1.94 8.29 -13.83
N LEU A 51 1.44 9.28 -14.58
CA LEU A 51 0.40 10.19 -14.15
C LEU A 51 -0.96 9.59 -14.50
N GLU A 52 -1.77 9.36 -13.48
CA GLU A 52 -3.15 8.89 -13.62
C GLU A 52 -4.10 10.06 -13.97
N PRO A 53 -5.27 9.78 -14.57
CA PRO A 53 -6.29 10.81 -14.85
C PRO A 53 -6.77 11.58 -13.62
N SER A 54 -6.63 10.98 -12.43
CA SER A 54 -6.93 11.62 -11.14
C SER A 54 -5.94 12.73 -10.77
N GLY A 55 -4.80 12.81 -11.45
CA GLY A 55 -3.66 13.66 -11.07
C GLY A 55 -2.68 12.97 -10.13
N GLU A 56 -2.95 11.73 -9.71
CA GLU A 56 -2.04 10.93 -8.89
C GLU A 56 -0.84 10.45 -9.70
N LEU A 57 0.35 10.50 -9.11
CA LEU A 57 1.57 9.98 -9.71
C LEU A 57 1.93 8.64 -9.07
N ASN A 58 1.97 7.57 -9.86
CA ASN A 58 2.52 6.29 -9.45
C ASN A 58 4.01 6.23 -9.79
N VAL A 59 4.85 5.87 -8.82
CA VAL A 59 6.31 5.90 -8.95
C VAL A 59 6.92 4.51 -8.70
N LEU A 60 7.73 4.05 -9.64
CA LEU A 60 8.63 2.92 -9.47
C LEU A 60 10.05 3.44 -9.30
N LEU A 61 10.60 3.26 -8.10
CA LEU A 61 12.00 3.55 -7.82
C LEU A 61 12.92 2.55 -8.53
N LYS A 62 14.15 2.96 -8.80
CA LYS A 62 15.24 2.06 -9.21
C LYS A 62 15.50 1.02 -8.14
N LYS A 63 15.99 -0.16 -8.55
CA LYS A 63 16.12 -1.32 -7.66
C LYS A 63 17.02 -1.03 -6.45
N GLU A 64 18.07 -0.24 -6.64
CA GLU A 64 19.00 0.22 -5.61
C GLU A 64 18.41 1.24 -4.62
N SER A 65 17.33 1.91 -5.00
CA SER A 65 16.60 2.89 -4.18
C SER A 65 15.34 2.30 -3.53
N GLN A 66 14.99 1.05 -3.84
CA GLN A 66 13.84 0.37 -3.24
C GLN A 66 14.18 -0.17 -1.84
N PRO A 67 13.21 -0.19 -0.90
CA PRO A 67 13.38 -0.90 0.37
C PRO A 67 13.69 -2.39 0.14
N LEU A 68 14.55 -2.95 0.99
CA LEU A 68 14.84 -4.38 0.97
C LEU A 68 13.61 -5.18 1.38
N THR A 69 13.28 -6.20 0.60
CA THR A 69 12.32 -7.23 0.98
C THR A 69 13.03 -8.38 1.71
N ALA A 70 12.28 -9.18 2.48
CA ALA A 70 12.81 -10.40 3.10
C ALA A 70 13.45 -11.33 2.05
N LYS A 71 12.92 -11.36 0.82
CA LYS A 71 13.44 -12.15 -0.30
C LYS A 71 14.82 -11.66 -0.74
N ASP A 72 15.05 -10.34 -0.79
CA ASP A 72 16.33 -9.77 -1.24
C ASP A 72 17.52 -10.21 -0.35
N ILE A 73 17.26 -10.47 0.93
CA ILE A 73 18.28 -10.92 1.90
C ILE A 73 18.19 -12.42 2.24
N GLY A 74 17.35 -13.19 1.54
CA GLY A 74 17.19 -14.63 1.79
C GLY A 74 16.53 -14.99 3.12
N LEU A 75 15.86 -14.04 3.78
CA LEU A 75 15.15 -14.28 5.03
C LEU A 75 13.86 -15.06 4.75
N LYS A 76 13.74 -16.27 5.32
CA LYS A 76 12.49 -17.03 5.29
C LYS A 76 11.52 -16.48 6.31
N VAL A 77 10.45 -15.84 5.85
CA VAL A 77 9.34 -15.37 6.69
C VAL A 77 8.16 -16.34 6.58
N PRO A 78 7.49 -16.68 7.70
CA PRO A 78 6.27 -17.49 7.64
C PRO A 78 5.15 -16.70 6.96
N ASN A 79 4.26 -17.41 6.27
CA ASN A 79 3.06 -16.80 5.71
C ASN A 79 2.20 -16.23 6.85
N LYS A 80 1.87 -14.95 6.76
CA LYS A 80 0.92 -14.30 7.66
C LYS A 80 -0.49 -14.60 7.15
N LYS A 81 -1.36 -15.09 8.04
CA LYS A 81 -2.80 -15.19 7.76
C LYS A 81 -3.46 -13.83 7.96
N GLU A 82 -4.53 -13.58 7.23
CA GLU A 82 -5.38 -12.41 7.42
C GLU A 82 -5.97 -12.39 8.84
N PRO A 83 -6.14 -11.20 9.44
CA PRO A 83 -6.79 -11.08 10.73
C PRO A 83 -8.25 -11.56 10.62
N GLN A 84 -8.70 -12.30 11.62
CA GLN A 84 -10.09 -12.75 11.74
C GLN A 84 -10.78 -11.90 12.80
N THR A 85 -11.86 -11.22 12.44
CA THR A 85 -12.69 -10.50 13.41
C THR A 85 -13.51 -11.52 14.19
N VAL A 86 -13.28 -11.64 15.49
CA VAL A 86 -13.94 -12.64 16.35
C VAL A 86 -15.03 -12.05 17.26
N ILE A 87 -15.07 -10.73 17.44
CA ILE A 87 -16.11 -10.00 18.17
C ILE A 87 -16.47 -8.76 17.35
N MET A 88 -17.76 -8.51 17.16
CA MET A 88 -18.29 -7.31 16.49
C MET A 88 -19.56 -6.87 17.19
N ASP A 89 -19.62 -5.59 17.60
CA ASP A 89 -20.77 -4.99 18.30
C ASP A 89 -21.26 -5.85 19.48
N GLY A 90 -20.33 -6.30 20.32
CA GLY A 90 -20.60 -7.17 21.47
C GLY A 90 -20.97 -8.62 21.14
N ASN A 91 -21.07 -8.99 19.86
CA ASN A 91 -21.40 -10.35 19.42
C ASN A 91 -20.15 -11.14 19.02
N ILE A 92 -20.03 -12.36 19.55
CA ILE A 92 -18.95 -13.29 19.17
C ILE A 92 -19.27 -13.91 17.80
N LEU A 93 -18.31 -13.85 16.88
CA LEU A 93 -18.39 -14.42 15.54
C LEU A 93 -17.70 -15.79 15.52
N ASP A 94 -18.48 -16.88 15.59
CA ASP A 94 -17.96 -18.24 15.73
C ASP A 94 -17.20 -18.77 14.51
N GLU A 95 -17.62 -18.39 13.31
CA GLU A 95 -17.01 -18.88 12.07
C GLU A 95 -15.56 -18.34 11.90
N PRO A 96 -15.30 -17.02 11.99
CA PRO A 96 -13.93 -16.49 12.02
C PRO A 96 -13.09 -17.03 13.19
N LEU A 97 -13.71 -17.20 14.37
CA LEU A 97 -13.03 -17.75 15.56
C LEU A 97 -12.57 -19.19 15.33
N SER A 98 -13.44 -20.01 14.73
CA SER A 98 -13.15 -21.41 14.37
C SER A 98 -12.15 -21.51 13.22
N ALA A 99 -12.22 -20.61 12.22
CA ALA A 99 -11.24 -20.51 11.14
C ALA A 99 -9.83 -20.18 11.65
N GLY A 100 -9.74 -19.40 12.74
CA GLY A 100 -8.52 -19.16 13.50
C GLY A 100 -8.01 -20.37 14.30
N GLY A 101 -8.79 -21.46 14.39
CA GLY A 101 -8.47 -22.64 15.19
C GLY A 101 -8.81 -22.48 16.68
N HIS A 102 -9.66 -21.52 17.02
CA HIS A 102 -10.04 -21.21 18.40
C HIS A 102 -11.54 -21.42 18.62
N ASN A 103 -11.95 -21.38 19.89
CA ASN A 103 -13.36 -21.50 20.29
C ASN A 103 -13.71 -20.41 21.32
N ARG A 104 -14.99 -20.33 21.69
CA ARG A 104 -15.46 -19.32 22.67
C ARG A 104 -14.75 -19.44 24.02
N ALA A 105 -14.45 -20.65 24.48
CA ALA A 105 -13.77 -20.86 25.76
C ALA A 105 -12.37 -20.24 25.74
N TRP A 106 -11.61 -20.44 24.66
CA TRP A 106 -10.34 -19.76 24.43
C TRP A 106 -10.53 -18.24 24.43
N LEU A 107 -11.51 -17.74 23.67
CA LEU A 107 -11.76 -16.30 23.55
C LEU A 107 -12.06 -15.64 24.91
N HIS A 108 -12.92 -16.26 25.73
CA HIS A 108 -13.22 -15.80 27.08
C HIS A 108 -11.97 -15.81 27.97
N SER A 109 -11.11 -16.82 27.87
CA SER A 109 -9.87 -16.88 28.65
C SER A 109 -8.89 -15.77 28.27
N GLU A 110 -8.84 -15.37 27.00
CA GLU A 110 -8.00 -14.24 26.57
C GLU A 110 -8.56 -12.90 27.02
N LEU A 111 -9.89 -12.72 26.98
CA LEU A 111 -10.54 -11.52 27.48
C LEU A 111 -10.35 -11.33 29.00
N GLU A 112 -10.44 -12.41 29.77
CA GLU A 112 -10.20 -12.39 31.22
C GLU A 112 -8.76 -11.99 31.56
N LYS A 113 -7.75 -12.52 30.85
CA LYS A 113 -6.35 -12.13 31.01
C LYS A 113 -6.12 -10.64 30.77
N LEU A 114 -6.88 -10.05 29.84
CA LEU A 114 -6.82 -8.64 29.50
C LEU A 114 -7.67 -7.76 30.42
N GLY A 115 -8.47 -8.36 31.30
CA GLY A 115 -9.41 -7.63 32.17
C GLY A 115 -10.55 -6.96 31.39
N VAL A 116 -10.90 -7.48 30.22
CA VAL A 116 -11.93 -6.92 29.33
C VAL A 116 -13.20 -7.76 29.41
N VAL A 117 -14.34 -7.09 29.54
CA VAL A 117 -15.67 -7.69 29.43
C VAL A 117 -16.28 -7.36 28.07
N ILE A 118 -17.02 -8.31 27.50
CA ILE A 118 -17.82 -8.04 26.30
C ILE A 118 -19.09 -7.31 26.76
N GLU A 119 -19.14 -6.00 26.53
CA GLU A 119 -20.32 -5.18 26.79
C GLU A 119 -21.08 -4.92 25.49
N ASN A 120 -22.41 -4.78 25.61
CA ASN A 120 -23.31 -4.33 24.54
C ASN A 120 -23.71 -2.88 24.80
#